data_AF-A0A0D1CMQ4-F1
#
_entry.id   AF-A0A0D1CMQ4-F1
#
_cell.length_a   1.000
_cell.length_b   1.000
_cell.length_c   1.000
_cell.angle_alpha   90.00
_cell.angle_beta   90.00
_cell.angle_gamma   90.00
#
_symmetry.space_group_name_H-M   'P 1'
#
loop_
_entity.id
_entity.type
_entity.pdbx_description
1 polymer ?
#
loop_
_entity_poly.entity_id
_entity_poly.type
_entity_poly.pdbx_seq_one_letter_code
_entity_poly.pdbx_strand_id
1 'polypeptide(L)'
;MGAEPAIRVIHRIELMADDRGGITHAHIEGEEMPVQSGAWAFYAPLVKLKLSHAREGRQTCLHRRARRFVSPGPAQRVLNRVSAMTGRRIGPYLVEDWHRALSTRATRRTAETWIAARRLAQAGLGPGVGDPVVVQHLSAPYLAASSVTAGFVQENALTLPPGPSPDAGALRAAGVRPDRIESCIRQPINGYVTDLNSVVGVVPLDAEEEVADLAARLDAALDGGDVTASVGRNDV
;
A
#
# COMPACT_ATOMS: atom_id res chain seq x y z
N MET A 1 -13.60 -19.33 11.83
CA MET A 1 -13.87 -18.28 10.81
C MET A 1 -13.95 -16.97 11.56
N GLY A 2 -13.00 -16.06 11.35
CA GLY A 2 -13.07 -14.72 11.94
C GLY A 2 -14.19 -13.92 11.28
N ALA A 3 -14.76 -12.94 12.00
CA ALA A 3 -15.70 -12.00 11.41
C ALA A 3 -15.08 -11.34 10.17
N GLU A 4 -15.89 -11.13 9.14
CA GLU A 4 -15.46 -10.36 7.97
C GLU A 4 -15.04 -8.95 8.38
N PRO A 5 -13.94 -8.41 7.86
CA PRO A 5 -13.50 -7.07 8.22
C PRO A 5 -14.52 -6.03 7.72
N ALA A 6 -14.81 -5.02 8.53
CA ALA A 6 -15.55 -3.86 8.07
C ALA A 6 -14.65 -3.05 7.11
N ILE A 7 -15.22 -2.50 6.04
CA ILE A 7 -14.49 -1.61 5.13
C ILE A 7 -14.81 -0.18 5.53
N ARG A 8 -13.78 0.59 5.89
CA ARG A 8 -13.92 2.02 6.17
C ARG A 8 -13.81 2.82 4.89
N VAL A 9 -14.75 3.74 4.67
CA VAL A 9 -14.72 4.70 3.58
C VAL A 9 -14.20 6.03 4.11
N ILE A 10 -13.24 6.61 3.40
CA ILE A 10 -12.81 8.00 3.53
C ILE A 10 -13.19 8.71 2.24
N HIS A 11 -13.92 9.80 2.34
CA HIS A 11 -14.35 10.55 1.16
C HIS A 11 -13.18 11.30 0.54
N ARG A 12 -12.36 11.98 1.36
CA ARG A 12 -11.31 12.86 0.81
C ARG A 12 -9.99 12.82 1.57
N ILE A 13 -8.91 12.73 0.80
CA ILE A 13 -7.54 12.98 1.24
C ILE A 13 -6.82 13.87 0.23
N GLU A 14 -6.14 14.90 0.73
CA GLU A 14 -5.29 15.78 -0.07
C GLU A 14 -3.85 15.70 0.46
N LEU A 15 -2.93 15.15 -0.33
CA LEU A 15 -1.51 15.10 0.02
C LEU A 15 -0.81 16.42 -0.31
N MET A 16 -0.01 16.90 0.63
CA MET A 16 0.72 18.16 0.52
C MET A 16 2.22 17.90 0.42
N ALA A 17 2.87 18.56 -0.54
CA ALA A 17 4.32 18.53 -0.68
C ALA A 17 4.97 19.79 -0.10
N ASP A 18 6.17 19.62 0.43
CA ASP A 18 7.06 20.73 0.76
C ASP A 18 7.73 21.35 -0.48
N ASP A 19 8.50 22.42 -0.30
CA ASP A 19 9.23 23.11 -1.37
C ASP A 19 10.24 22.22 -2.12
N ARG A 20 10.60 21.07 -1.54
CA ARG A 20 11.52 20.08 -2.14
C ARG A 20 10.77 18.96 -2.85
N GLY A 21 9.44 19.02 -2.89
CA GLY A 21 8.57 18.01 -3.50
C GLY A 21 8.36 16.76 -2.65
N GLY A 22 8.78 16.76 -1.38
CA GLY A 22 8.54 15.69 -0.43
C GLY A 22 7.14 15.78 0.14
N ILE A 23 6.38 14.68 0.15
CA ILE A 23 5.05 14.64 0.77
C ILE A 23 5.22 14.56 2.29
N THR A 24 4.76 15.59 3.01
CA THR A 24 5.01 15.77 4.45
C THR A 24 3.73 15.81 5.28
N HIS A 25 2.63 16.29 4.71
CA HIS A 25 1.34 16.42 5.40
C HIS A 25 0.20 15.97 4.48
N ALA A 26 -0.97 15.73 5.07
CA ALA A 26 -2.21 15.48 4.36
C ALA A 26 -3.38 16.16 5.07
N HIS A 27 -4.36 16.64 4.30
CA HIS A 27 -5.70 16.90 4.81
C HIS A 27 -6.53 15.64 4.66
N ILE A 28 -6.96 15.05 5.77
CA ILE A 28 -7.85 13.87 5.78
C ILE A 28 -9.19 14.33 6.34
N GLU A 29 -10.24 14.30 5.52
CA GLU A 29 -11.55 14.89 5.87
C GLU A 29 -11.45 16.36 6.36
N GLY A 30 -10.49 17.11 5.82
CA GLY A 30 -10.25 18.51 6.18
C GLY A 30 -9.33 18.72 7.39
N GLU A 31 -8.95 17.67 8.11
CA GLU A 31 -7.98 17.78 9.21
C GLU A 31 -6.55 17.60 8.71
N GLU A 32 -5.68 18.56 9.01
CA GLU A 32 -4.27 18.49 8.69
C GLU A 32 -3.51 17.56 9.64
N MET A 33 -2.72 16.66 9.09
CA MET A 33 -1.87 15.76 9.86
C MET A 33 -0.55 15.43 9.15
N PRO A 34 0.53 15.16 9.91
CA PRO A 34 1.79 14.72 9.34
C PRO A 34 1.65 13.35 8.68
N VAL A 35 2.39 13.12 7.61
CA VAL A 35 2.49 11.83 6.94
C VAL A 35 3.94 11.44 6.67
N GLN A 36 4.20 10.14 6.68
CA GLN A 36 5.45 9.55 6.26
C GLN A 36 5.26 8.96 4.86
N SER A 37 5.91 9.55 3.86
CA SER A 37 5.81 9.08 2.47
C SER A 37 6.90 8.06 2.15
N GLY A 38 6.48 6.87 1.75
CA GLY A 38 7.33 5.85 1.14
C GLY A 38 7.28 5.91 -0.40
N ALA A 39 7.92 4.94 -1.04
CA ALA A 39 7.94 4.86 -2.50
C ALA A 39 6.60 4.45 -3.11
N TRP A 40 5.83 3.60 -2.42
CA TRP A 40 4.60 2.99 -2.93
C TRP A 40 3.36 3.31 -2.09
N ALA A 41 3.58 3.78 -0.87
CA ALA A 41 2.53 4.05 0.11
C ALA A 41 2.96 5.19 1.02
N PHE A 42 1.99 5.83 1.65
CA PHE A 42 2.20 6.81 2.71
C PHE A 42 1.49 6.35 3.99
N TYR A 43 1.94 6.86 5.12
CA TYR A 43 1.43 6.50 6.44
C TYR A 43 1.14 7.77 7.26
N ALA A 44 -0.08 7.92 7.73
CA ALA A 44 -0.50 8.97 8.67
C ALA A 44 -0.50 8.38 10.10
N PRO A 45 0.55 8.61 10.90
CA PRO A 45 0.74 7.91 12.17
C PRO A 45 -0.32 8.23 13.23
N LEU A 46 -0.85 9.46 13.26
CA LEU A 46 -1.81 9.89 14.28
C LEU A 46 -3.14 9.13 14.19
N VAL A 47 -3.56 8.80 12.97
CA VAL A 47 -4.79 8.05 12.69
C VAL A 47 -4.52 6.60 12.27
N LYS A 48 -3.26 6.15 12.41
CA LYS A 48 -2.82 4.78 12.09
C LYS A 48 -3.18 4.37 10.66
N LEU A 49 -3.17 5.29 9.71
CA LEU A 49 -3.68 5.04 8.36
C LEU A 49 -2.55 4.85 7.36
N LYS A 50 -2.50 3.71 6.69
CA LYS A 50 -1.55 3.42 5.62
C LYS A 50 -2.26 3.26 4.30
N LEU A 51 -1.86 4.01 3.29
CA LEU A 51 -2.53 4.03 1.98
C LEU A 51 -1.53 3.90 0.85
N SER A 52 -1.95 3.25 -0.23
CA SER A 52 -1.17 3.18 -1.45
C SER A 52 -1.12 4.54 -2.14
N HIS A 53 0.02 4.88 -2.75
CA HIS A 53 0.01 5.87 -3.81
C HIS A 53 -0.73 5.28 -5.01
N ALA A 54 -1.71 6.03 -5.53
CA ALA A 54 -2.48 5.61 -6.69
C ALA A 54 -2.58 6.72 -7.75
N ARG A 55 -2.70 6.30 -9.01
CA ARG A 55 -3.06 7.14 -10.17
C ARG A 55 -4.09 6.36 -10.99
N GLU A 56 -5.23 7.00 -11.29
CA GLU A 56 -6.33 6.38 -12.03
C GLU A 56 -6.80 5.05 -11.38
N GLY A 57 -6.82 5.01 -10.04
CA GLY A 57 -7.18 3.83 -9.25
C GLY A 57 -6.18 2.66 -9.29
N ARG A 58 -5.03 2.83 -9.95
CA ARG A 58 -3.95 1.83 -10.02
C ARG A 58 -2.77 2.25 -9.17
N GLN A 59 -1.94 1.29 -8.77
CA GLN A 59 -0.73 1.59 -8.02
C GLN A 59 0.19 2.54 -8.80
N THR A 60 0.81 3.47 -8.08
CA THR A 60 1.93 4.26 -8.60
C THR A 60 3.10 4.24 -7.64
N CYS A 61 4.27 4.66 -8.12
CA CYS A 61 5.50 4.68 -7.35
C CYS A 61 6.24 6.00 -7.52
N LEU A 62 6.64 6.60 -6.39
CA LEU A 62 7.35 7.87 -6.32
C LEU A 62 8.87 7.70 -6.37
N HIS A 63 9.38 6.46 -6.32
CA HIS A 63 10.82 6.21 -6.41
C HIS A 63 11.35 6.66 -7.77
N ARG A 64 12.52 7.32 -7.81
CA ARG A 64 13.14 7.87 -9.04
C ARG A 64 13.21 6.89 -10.23
N ARG A 65 13.40 5.60 -9.95
CA ARG A 65 13.45 4.55 -11.00
C ARG A 65 12.08 4.28 -11.62
N ALA A 66 10.98 4.51 -10.91
CA ALA A 66 9.63 4.32 -11.41
C ALA A 66 9.20 5.39 -12.42
N ARG A 67 9.82 6.59 -12.38
CA ARG A 67 9.50 7.70 -13.30
C ARG A 67 9.51 7.29 -14.76
N ARG A 68 10.45 6.43 -15.15
CA ARG A 68 10.57 5.89 -16.53
C ARG A 68 9.46 4.92 -16.94
N PHE A 69 8.52 4.60 -16.04
CA PHE A 69 7.37 3.75 -16.31
C PHE A 69 6.06 4.50 -16.06
N VAL A 70 6.00 5.33 -15.02
CA VAL A 70 4.82 6.13 -14.66
C VAL A 70 4.56 7.27 -15.65
N SER A 71 5.61 7.98 -16.07
CA SER A 71 5.53 9.07 -17.05
C SER A 71 6.77 9.06 -17.96
N PRO A 72 6.92 8.03 -18.81
CA PRO A 72 8.14 7.84 -19.61
C PRO A 72 8.30 8.90 -20.70
N GLY A 73 9.47 9.51 -20.79
CA GLY A 73 9.87 10.28 -21.98
C GLY A 73 10.14 9.38 -23.21
N PRO A 74 10.29 9.96 -24.43
CA PRO A 74 10.52 9.19 -25.66
C PRO A 74 11.70 8.20 -25.58
N ALA A 75 12.85 8.65 -25.09
CA ALA A 75 14.04 7.80 -24.94
C ALA A 75 13.81 6.65 -23.93
N GLN A 76 13.09 6.92 -22.83
CA GLN A 76 12.77 5.89 -21.83
C GLN A 76 11.83 4.82 -22.40
N ARG A 77 10.88 5.21 -23.26
CA ARG A 77 10.01 4.25 -23.97
C ARG A 77 10.84 3.30 -24.84
N VAL A 78 11.80 3.82 -25.60
CA VAL A 78 12.71 3.00 -26.42
C VAL A 78 13.53 2.07 -25.53
N LEU A 79 14.17 2.59 -24.49
CA LEU A 79 14.98 1.80 -23.57
C LEU A 79 14.17 0.70 -22.86
N ASN A 80 12.93 0.97 -22.47
CA ASN A 80 12.04 -0.02 -21.86
C ASN A 80 11.69 -1.12 -22.86
N ARG A 81 11.39 -0.78 -24.12
CA ARG A 81 11.11 -1.76 -25.17
C ARG A 81 12.30 -2.68 -25.42
N VAL A 82 13.50 -2.11 -25.60
CA VAL A 82 14.73 -2.89 -25.77
C VAL A 82 14.99 -3.80 -24.56
N SER A 83 14.80 -3.27 -23.35
CA SER A 83 14.99 -4.06 -22.12
C SER A 83 13.98 -5.20 -22.01
N ALA A 84 12.73 -5.00 -22.43
CA ALA A 84 11.72 -6.05 -22.47
C ALA A 84 12.09 -7.17 -23.46
N MET A 85 12.53 -6.80 -24.68
CA MET A 85 12.94 -7.78 -25.71
C MET A 85 14.18 -8.59 -25.32
N THR A 86 15.11 -7.98 -24.58
CA THR A 86 16.39 -8.61 -24.22
C THR A 86 16.36 -9.29 -22.85
N GLY A 87 15.25 -9.23 -22.11
CA GLY A 87 15.18 -9.71 -20.73
C GLY A 87 16.07 -8.93 -19.76
N ARG A 88 16.56 -7.74 -20.15
CA ARG A 88 17.43 -6.92 -19.31
C ARG A 88 16.63 -6.34 -18.13
N ARG A 89 17.16 -6.54 -16.92
CA ARG A 89 16.57 -5.99 -15.69
C ARG A 89 16.81 -4.48 -15.54
N ILE A 90 15.82 -3.80 -14.97
CA ILE A 90 15.86 -2.41 -14.51
C ILE A 90 15.90 -2.41 -12.97
N GLY A 91 17.12 -2.29 -12.42
CA GLY A 91 17.36 -2.64 -11.03
C GLY A 91 17.20 -4.16 -10.85
N PRO A 92 16.50 -4.63 -9.80
CA PRO A 92 16.30 -6.06 -9.56
C PRO A 92 15.12 -6.67 -10.35
N TYR A 93 14.39 -5.86 -11.12
CA TYR A 93 13.11 -6.21 -11.74
C TYR A 93 13.16 -6.17 -13.26
N LEU A 94 12.39 -7.01 -13.93
CA LEU A 94 12.13 -6.94 -15.36
C LEU A 94 11.17 -5.79 -15.67
N VAL A 95 11.13 -5.39 -16.94
CA VAL A 95 10.16 -4.39 -17.42
C VAL A 95 8.72 -4.89 -17.21
N GLU A 96 8.48 -6.19 -17.38
CA GLU A 96 7.16 -6.79 -17.13
C GLU A 96 6.74 -6.69 -15.67
N ASP A 97 7.65 -6.91 -14.70
CA ASP A 97 7.35 -6.77 -13.28
C ASP A 97 6.86 -5.33 -12.98
N TRP A 98 7.52 -4.32 -13.57
CA TRP A 98 7.11 -2.92 -13.43
C TRP A 98 5.74 -2.63 -14.05
N HIS A 99 5.49 -3.15 -15.25
CA HIS A 99 4.19 -2.98 -15.90
C HIS A 99 3.07 -3.65 -15.11
N ARG A 100 3.31 -4.85 -14.58
CA ARG A 100 2.35 -5.56 -13.73
C ARG A 100 2.05 -4.79 -12.45
N ALA A 101 3.08 -4.29 -11.77
CA ALA A 101 2.89 -3.49 -10.55
C ALA A 101 2.03 -2.23 -10.84
N LEU A 102 2.37 -1.47 -11.88
CA LEU A 102 1.67 -0.22 -12.21
C LEU A 102 0.30 -0.43 -12.86
N SER A 103 0.01 -1.62 -13.41
CA SER A 103 -1.32 -1.96 -13.90
C SER A 103 -2.24 -2.52 -12.79
N THR A 104 -1.70 -2.90 -11.63
CA THR A 104 -2.48 -3.46 -10.52
C THR A 104 -3.36 -2.38 -9.89
N ARG A 105 -4.65 -2.69 -9.66
CA ARG A 105 -5.58 -1.79 -8.94
C ARG A 105 -5.08 -1.58 -7.50
N ALA A 106 -5.25 -0.38 -6.98
CA ALA A 106 -4.89 -0.06 -5.60
C ALA A 106 -5.64 -0.96 -4.59
N THR A 107 -6.92 -1.26 -4.85
CA THR A 107 -7.75 -2.19 -4.06
C THR A 107 -7.21 -3.61 -4.04
N ARG A 108 -6.85 -4.16 -5.20
CA ARG A 108 -6.20 -5.48 -5.30
C ARG A 108 -4.92 -5.55 -4.49
N ARG A 109 -4.05 -4.54 -4.63
CA ARG A 109 -2.82 -4.49 -3.83
C ARG A 109 -3.12 -4.40 -2.34
N THR A 110 -4.07 -3.57 -1.96
CA THR A 110 -4.48 -3.41 -0.57
C THR A 110 -4.94 -4.74 0.00
N ALA A 111 -5.74 -5.53 -0.74
CA ALA A 111 -6.15 -6.85 -0.31
C ALA A 111 -4.95 -7.78 -0.07
N GLU A 112 -4.00 -7.86 -1.02
CA GLU A 112 -2.77 -8.65 -0.86
C GLU A 112 -1.98 -8.25 0.39
N THR A 113 -1.76 -6.94 0.56
CA THR A 113 -0.92 -6.42 1.63
C THR A 113 -1.63 -6.42 2.98
N TRP A 114 -2.95 -6.27 3.05
CA TRP A 114 -3.72 -6.38 4.28
C TRP A 114 -3.75 -7.81 4.79
N ILE A 115 -4.02 -8.80 3.93
CA ILE A 115 -4.01 -10.22 4.32
C ILE A 115 -2.61 -10.61 4.82
N ALA A 116 -1.56 -10.21 4.08
CA ALA A 116 -0.18 -10.43 4.53
C ALA A 116 0.10 -9.75 5.87
N ALA A 117 -0.26 -8.48 6.03
CA ALA A 117 -0.05 -7.73 7.27
C ALA A 117 -0.75 -8.40 8.46
N ARG A 118 -2.02 -8.82 8.28
CA ARG A 118 -2.81 -9.46 9.33
C ARG A 118 -2.17 -10.78 9.78
N ARG A 119 -1.69 -11.59 8.84
CA ARG A 119 -0.98 -12.85 9.16
C ARG A 119 0.34 -12.61 9.88
N LEU A 120 1.10 -11.60 9.46
CA LEU A 120 2.33 -11.20 10.16
C LEU A 120 2.05 -10.70 11.57
N ALA A 121 0.99 -9.90 11.77
CA ALA A 121 0.57 -9.43 13.09
C ALA A 121 0.17 -10.59 14.00
N GLN A 122 -0.61 -11.56 13.50
CA GLN A 122 -0.99 -12.77 14.24
C GLN A 122 0.22 -13.61 14.64
N ALA A 123 1.29 -13.61 13.85
CA ALA A 123 2.55 -14.27 14.15
C ALA A 123 3.51 -13.41 15.01
N GLY A 124 3.12 -12.20 15.41
CA GLY A 124 3.97 -11.28 16.18
C GLY A 124 5.11 -10.63 15.38
N LEU A 125 5.09 -10.74 14.04
CA LEU A 125 6.14 -10.25 13.14
C LEU A 125 5.84 -8.86 12.55
N GLY A 126 4.59 -8.42 12.65
CA GLY A 126 4.12 -7.11 12.16
C GLY A 126 3.33 -6.35 13.23
N PRO A 127 3.11 -5.04 13.04
CA PRO A 127 2.24 -4.24 13.90
C PRO A 127 0.79 -4.74 13.81
N GLY A 128 -0.04 -4.40 14.81
CA GLY A 128 -1.47 -4.66 14.74
C GLY A 128 -2.12 -4.06 13.49
N VAL A 129 -3.07 -4.79 12.91
CA VAL A 129 -3.78 -4.43 11.68
C VAL A 129 -5.27 -4.35 11.97
N GLY A 130 -5.87 -3.21 11.62
CA GLY A 130 -7.30 -2.97 11.73
C GLY A 130 -7.99 -3.08 10.37
N ASP A 131 -9.03 -2.27 10.20
CA ASP A 131 -9.90 -2.32 9.03
C ASP A 131 -9.21 -1.94 7.71
N PRO A 132 -9.55 -2.61 6.59
CA PRO A 132 -9.32 -2.10 5.25
C PRO A 132 -10.00 -0.75 5.03
N VAL A 133 -9.35 0.10 4.23
CA VAL A 133 -9.79 1.48 3.97
C VAL A 133 -9.80 1.75 2.47
N VAL A 134 -10.84 2.43 1.99
CA VAL A 134 -10.91 3.00 0.65
C VAL A 134 -11.01 4.52 0.71
N VAL A 135 -10.47 5.20 -0.30
CA VAL A 135 -10.51 6.66 -0.44
C VAL A 135 -11.13 7.02 -1.78
N GLN A 136 -12.27 7.71 -1.75
CA GLN A 136 -13.02 8.07 -2.96
C GLN A 136 -12.39 9.24 -3.73
N HIS A 137 -11.74 10.17 -3.02
CA HIS A 137 -11.06 11.32 -3.62
C HIS A 137 -9.67 11.51 -3.02
N LEU A 138 -8.65 11.06 -3.74
CA LEU A 138 -7.24 11.32 -3.49
C LEU A 138 -6.76 12.44 -4.40
N SER A 139 -6.40 13.58 -3.82
CA SER A 139 -5.57 14.60 -4.46
C SER A 139 -4.12 14.44 -4.01
N ALA A 140 -3.17 14.60 -4.93
CA ALA A 140 -1.75 14.56 -4.60
C ALA A 140 -0.93 15.37 -5.61
N PRO A 141 0.27 15.86 -5.24
CA PRO A 141 1.09 16.73 -6.10
C PRO A 141 1.56 16.06 -7.41
N TYR A 142 1.55 14.72 -7.44
CA TYR A 142 1.93 13.91 -8.62
C TYR A 142 0.72 13.53 -9.50
N LEU A 143 -0.47 14.00 -9.18
CA LEU A 143 -1.71 13.73 -9.91
C LEU A 143 -2.16 14.97 -10.69
N ALA A 144 -2.63 14.75 -11.92
CA ALA A 144 -3.25 15.80 -12.74
C ALA A 144 -4.75 15.97 -12.42
N ALA A 145 -5.39 14.93 -11.88
CA ALA A 145 -6.78 14.91 -11.46
C ALA A 145 -6.94 13.98 -10.25
N SER A 146 -8.05 14.13 -9.51
CA SER A 146 -8.37 13.27 -8.38
C SER A 146 -8.39 11.79 -8.79
N SER A 147 -7.93 10.92 -7.90
CA SER A 147 -7.91 9.46 -8.08
C SER A 147 -8.65 8.79 -6.91
N VAL A 148 -8.93 7.50 -7.02
CA VAL A 148 -9.24 6.65 -5.86
C VAL A 148 -7.98 5.96 -5.35
N THR A 149 -7.96 5.58 -4.08
CA THR A 149 -6.92 4.69 -3.52
C THR A 149 -7.50 3.79 -2.42
N ALA A 150 -6.68 2.88 -1.91
CA ALA A 150 -7.02 2.02 -0.80
C ALA A 150 -5.79 1.74 0.08
N GLY A 151 -6.04 1.20 1.26
CA GLY A 151 -5.05 0.73 2.20
C GLY A 151 -5.72 0.18 3.45
N PHE A 152 -5.14 0.39 4.63
CA PHE A 152 -5.67 -0.17 5.87
C PHE A 152 -5.16 0.56 7.11
N VAL A 153 -5.84 0.32 8.23
CA VAL A 153 -5.38 0.75 9.55
C VAL A 153 -4.24 -0.15 10.01
N GLN A 154 -3.11 0.44 10.39
CA GLN A 154 -1.91 -0.25 10.86
C GLN A 154 -1.33 0.50 12.06
N GLU A 155 -1.00 -0.21 13.13
CA GLU A 155 -0.34 0.39 14.28
C GLU A 155 1.01 1.03 13.93
N ASN A 156 1.38 2.02 14.74
CA ASN A 156 2.64 2.71 14.61
C ASN A 156 3.78 1.85 15.18
N ALA A 157 4.53 1.17 14.30
CA ALA A 157 5.66 0.34 14.71
C ALA A 157 6.72 1.08 15.54
N LEU A 158 6.86 2.39 15.35
CA LEU A 158 7.81 3.22 16.12
C LEU A 158 7.46 3.33 17.61
N THR A 159 6.21 3.09 17.98
CA THR A 159 5.73 3.20 19.36
C THR A 159 5.54 1.84 20.04
N LEU A 160 5.79 0.74 19.32
CA LEU A 160 5.69 -0.61 19.87
C LEU A 160 6.94 -0.96 20.70
N PRO A 161 6.88 -1.97 21.58
CA PRO A 161 8.09 -2.58 22.14
C PRO A 161 8.98 -3.16 21.02
N PRO A 162 10.30 -3.34 21.22
CA PRO A 162 11.16 -3.93 20.19
C PRO A 162 10.67 -5.31 19.70
N GLY A 163 10.54 -5.45 18.39
CA GLY A 163 10.06 -6.67 17.72
C GLY A 163 11.13 -7.76 17.53
N PRO A 164 10.72 -8.94 17.02
CA PRO A 164 11.56 -10.14 16.97
C PRO A 164 12.64 -10.14 15.87
N SER A 165 12.68 -9.13 14.99
CA SER A 165 13.61 -9.04 13.84
C SER A 165 13.51 -10.27 12.90
N PRO A 166 12.42 -10.37 12.12
CA PRO A 166 12.08 -11.58 11.37
C PRO A 166 13.01 -11.87 10.20
N ASP A 167 13.09 -13.14 9.83
CA ASP A 167 13.74 -13.63 8.61
C ASP A 167 12.72 -14.19 7.59
N ALA A 168 13.20 -14.59 6.41
CA ALA A 168 12.35 -15.14 5.36
C ALA A 168 11.65 -16.45 5.74
N GLY A 169 12.21 -17.24 6.67
CA GLY A 169 11.59 -18.46 7.19
C GLY A 169 10.39 -18.13 8.07
N ALA A 170 10.53 -17.16 8.97
CA ALA A 170 9.47 -16.67 9.84
C ALA A 170 8.28 -16.11 9.05
N LEU A 171 8.54 -15.33 7.99
CA LEU A 171 7.48 -14.82 7.11
C LEU A 171 6.71 -15.97 6.45
N ARG A 172 7.40 -17.00 5.92
CA ARG A 172 6.75 -18.15 5.28
C ARG A 172 5.95 -18.98 6.27
N ALA A 173 6.46 -19.16 7.49
CA ALA A 173 5.74 -19.82 8.58
C ALA A 173 4.46 -19.05 8.96
N ALA A 174 4.47 -17.72 8.86
CA ALA A 174 3.30 -16.87 8.99
C ALA A 174 2.39 -16.88 7.73
N GLY A 175 2.66 -17.72 6.73
CA GLY A 175 1.85 -17.79 5.51
C GLY A 175 2.06 -16.59 4.57
N VAL A 176 3.25 -15.97 4.58
CA VAL A 176 3.60 -14.82 3.73
C VAL A 176 4.92 -15.08 3.00
N ARG A 177 4.93 -14.91 1.68
CA ARG A 177 6.15 -14.92 0.88
C ARG A 177 6.77 -13.52 0.88
N PRO A 178 8.08 -13.37 1.22
CA PRO A 178 8.75 -12.09 1.15
C PRO A 178 8.82 -11.58 -0.30
N ASP A 179 9.01 -10.27 -0.44
CA ASP A 179 9.26 -9.64 -1.73
C ASP A 179 10.60 -10.11 -2.33
N ARG A 180 10.78 -9.95 -3.65
CA ARG A 180 11.95 -10.51 -4.36
C ARG A 180 13.31 -10.04 -3.82
N ILE A 181 13.37 -8.83 -3.25
CA ILE A 181 14.62 -8.25 -2.74
C ILE A 181 14.64 -8.18 -1.21
N GLU A 182 13.70 -8.85 -0.56
CA GLU A 182 13.55 -8.92 0.89
C GLU A 182 13.62 -7.53 1.53
N SER A 183 13.06 -6.49 0.88
CA SER A 183 13.03 -5.14 1.45
C SER A 183 12.25 -5.12 2.77
N CYS A 184 11.18 -5.93 2.85
CA CYS A 184 10.37 -6.09 4.05
C CYS A 184 11.17 -6.59 5.28
N ILE A 185 12.25 -7.35 5.05
CA ILE A 185 13.14 -7.90 6.09
C ILE A 185 14.36 -7.02 6.31
N ARG A 186 14.91 -6.39 5.27
CA ARG A 186 16.10 -5.53 5.36
C ARG A 186 15.83 -4.17 6.01
N GLN A 187 14.57 -3.74 6.03
CA GLN A 187 14.18 -2.41 6.50
C GLN A 187 13.03 -2.49 7.53
N PRO A 188 13.19 -3.27 8.61
CA PRO A 188 12.16 -3.34 9.63
C PRO A 188 12.10 -2.01 10.39
N ILE A 189 10.91 -1.65 10.85
CA ILE A 189 10.74 -0.53 11.77
C ILE A 189 10.61 -1.13 13.17
N ASN A 190 11.57 -0.81 14.05
CA ASN A 190 11.59 -1.29 15.43
C ASN A 190 11.49 -2.83 15.54
N GLY A 191 12.09 -3.56 14.59
CA GLY A 191 12.05 -5.02 14.55
C GLY A 191 10.79 -5.63 13.92
N TYR A 192 9.84 -4.82 13.45
CA TYR A 192 8.62 -5.28 12.78
C TYR A 192 8.66 -5.08 11.26
N VAL A 193 8.05 -6.01 10.54
CA VAL A 193 7.86 -5.92 9.10
C VAL A 193 6.73 -4.95 8.81
N THR A 194 7.06 -3.81 8.22
CA THR A 194 6.09 -2.78 7.83
C THR A 194 6.11 -2.48 6.35
N ASP A 195 7.23 -2.59 5.65
CA ASP A 195 7.27 -2.33 4.21
C ASP A 195 6.88 -3.56 3.40
N LEU A 196 5.59 -3.67 3.08
CA LEU A 196 5.02 -4.77 2.29
C LEU A 196 5.01 -4.48 0.78
N ASN A 197 5.41 -3.26 0.38
CA ASN A 197 5.25 -2.79 -0.97
C ASN A 197 6.58 -2.72 -1.72
N SER A 198 6.71 -3.55 -2.75
CA SER A 198 7.73 -3.39 -3.78
C SER A 198 7.13 -3.70 -5.16
N VAL A 199 7.94 -3.60 -6.23
CA VAL A 199 7.50 -3.96 -7.60
C VAL A 199 6.94 -5.39 -7.62
N VAL A 200 7.61 -6.31 -6.92
CA VAL A 200 7.09 -7.65 -6.64
C VAL A 200 7.00 -7.77 -5.12
N GLY A 201 5.95 -7.17 -4.56
CA GLY A 201 5.76 -7.09 -3.11
C GLY A 201 5.50 -8.44 -2.46
N VAL A 202 5.26 -8.40 -1.15
CA VAL A 202 4.94 -9.60 -0.39
C VAL A 202 3.66 -10.24 -0.93
N VAL A 203 3.57 -11.56 -0.82
CA VAL A 203 2.39 -12.30 -1.30
C VAL A 203 1.87 -13.19 -0.17
N PRO A 204 0.60 -13.06 0.25
CA PRO A 204 0.00 -14.04 1.16
C PRO A 204 -0.09 -15.40 0.46
N LEU A 205 0.43 -16.45 1.09
CA LEU A 205 0.44 -17.81 0.54
C LEU A 205 -0.98 -18.39 0.54
N ASP A 206 -1.34 -19.11 -0.52
CA ASP A 206 -2.62 -19.83 -0.63
C ASP A 206 -3.85 -18.95 -0.33
N ALA A 207 -3.82 -17.71 -0.82
CA ALA A 207 -4.80 -16.67 -0.48
C ALA A 207 -5.48 -16.02 -1.69
N GLU A 208 -5.34 -16.57 -2.90
CA GLU A 208 -5.86 -15.91 -4.12
C GLU A 208 -7.37 -15.64 -4.05
N GLU A 209 -8.16 -16.60 -3.56
CA GLU A 209 -9.60 -16.43 -3.36
C GLU A 209 -9.92 -15.35 -2.32
N GLU A 210 -9.21 -15.36 -1.19
CA GLU A 210 -9.35 -14.35 -0.12
C GLU A 210 -8.99 -12.94 -0.62
N VAL A 211 -7.93 -12.83 -1.40
CA VAL A 211 -7.49 -11.58 -2.04
C VAL A 211 -8.52 -11.11 -3.05
N ALA A 212 -9.04 -12.01 -3.90
CA ALA A 212 -10.03 -11.67 -4.92
C ALA A 212 -11.34 -11.18 -4.30
N ASP A 213 -11.83 -11.87 -3.27
CA ASP A 213 -13.04 -11.49 -2.53
C ASP A 213 -12.88 -10.10 -1.88
N LEU A 214 -11.82 -9.90 -1.10
CA LEU A 214 -11.59 -8.61 -0.45
C LEU A 214 -11.38 -7.49 -1.47
N ALA A 215 -10.66 -7.73 -2.57
CA ALA A 215 -10.47 -6.74 -3.62
C ALA A 215 -11.81 -6.34 -4.26
N ALA A 216 -12.70 -7.30 -4.53
CA ALA A 216 -14.03 -7.03 -5.08
C ALA A 216 -14.88 -6.20 -4.10
N ARG A 217 -14.82 -6.49 -2.80
CA ARG A 217 -15.52 -5.73 -1.76
C ARG A 217 -14.99 -4.30 -1.63
N LEU A 218 -13.67 -4.11 -1.73
CA LEU A 218 -13.05 -2.78 -1.76
C LEU A 218 -13.44 -1.99 -3.01
N ASP A 219 -13.51 -2.65 -4.17
CA ASP A 219 -13.99 -2.03 -5.41
C ASP A 219 -15.47 -1.62 -5.28
N ALA A 220 -16.33 -2.48 -4.72
CA ALA A 220 -17.74 -2.15 -4.48
C ALA A 220 -17.90 -0.96 -3.51
N ALA A 221 -17.06 -0.86 -2.48
CA ALA A 221 -17.06 0.28 -1.54
C ALA A 221 -16.58 1.60 -2.17
N LEU A 222 -15.80 1.55 -3.25
CA LEU A 222 -15.42 2.74 -4.02
C LEU A 222 -16.56 3.20 -4.93
N ASP A 223 -17.31 2.26 -5.51
CA ASP A 223 -18.42 2.53 -6.44
C ASP A 223 -19.72 2.94 -5.71
N GLY A 224 -19.88 2.52 -4.45
CA GLY A 224 -21.01 2.87 -3.59
C GLY A 224 -20.81 4.19 -2.85
N GLY A 225 -21.54 5.24 -3.25
CA GLY A 225 -21.84 6.37 -2.37
C GLY A 225 -22.73 5.90 -1.21
N ASP A 226 -22.38 6.30 0.02
CA ASP A 226 -23.09 6.00 1.27
C ASP A 226 -23.41 4.52 1.54
N VAL A 227 -22.43 3.78 2.07
CA VAL A 227 -22.73 2.65 2.96
C VAL A 227 -22.72 3.18 4.39
N THR A 228 -23.89 3.59 4.87
CA THR A 228 -24.12 3.86 6.28
C THR A 228 -24.03 2.56 7.09
N ALA A 229 -23.12 2.52 8.08
CA ALA A 229 -23.19 1.85 9.39
C ALA A 229 -21.76 1.76 9.96
N SER A 230 -21.40 2.18 11.18
CA SER A 230 -22.15 2.68 12.33
C SER A 230 -21.16 3.52 13.16
N VAL A 231 -21.44 4.80 13.37
CA VAL A 231 -20.81 5.54 14.48
C VAL A 231 -21.42 4.97 15.75
N GLY A 232 -20.65 4.12 16.44
CA GLY A 232 -20.92 3.83 17.84
C GLY A 232 -20.80 5.12 18.63
N ARG A 233 -21.95 5.79 18.85
CA ARG A 233 -22.08 6.75 19.95
C ARG A 233 -21.91 5.94 21.24
N ASN A 234 -20.76 6.09 21.89
CA ASN A 234 -20.69 5.88 23.32
C ASN A 234 -21.28 7.13 23.96
N ASP A 235 -22.59 7.10 24.22
CA ASP A 235 -23.21 7.96 25.22
C ASP A 235 -23.52 7.09 26.45
N VAL A 236 -23.06 7.62 27.60
CA VAL A 236 -23.14 7.15 29.00
C VAL A 236 -22.04 6.18 29.45
#